data_AF-A0A358N0J9-F1
#
_entry.id   AF-A0A358N0J9-F1
#
_cell.length_a   1.000
_cell.length_b   1.000
_cell.length_c   1.000
_cell.angle_alpha   90.00
_cell.angle_beta   90.00
_cell.angle_gamma   90.00
#
_symmetry.space_group_name_H-M   'P 1'
#
loop_
_entity.id
_entity.type
_entity.pdbx_description
1 polymer ?
#
loop_
_entity_poly.entity_id
_entity_poly.type
_entity_poly.pdbx_seq_one_letter_code
_entity_poly.pdbx_strand_id
1 'polypeptide(L)'
;MFRCHFCQEITPPKTTRHNVVIEVREKRYASQKREFKRGGRRDFRDRDEPTPDRGGQGVEIMREVSSCPTCAVKQHDVKRFELETVAPAPDAAEPQNSEEHS
;
A
#
# COMPACT_ATOMS: atom_id res chain seq x y z
N MET A 1 0.08 -25.58 -15.15
CA MET A 1 1.20 -25.28 -16.06
C MET A 1 1.13 -23.80 -16.37
N PHE A 2 2.18 -23.02 -16.15
CA PHE A 2 2.19 -21.58 -16.47
C PHE A 2 3.60 -21.17 -16.91
N ARG A 3 3.72 -20.05 -17.63
CA ARG A 3 5.03 -19.51 -18.00
C ARG A 3 5.53 -18.58 -16.90
N CYS A 4 6.71 -18.85 -16.35
CA CYS A 4 7.34 -17.96 -15.39
C CYS A 4 7.74 -16.65 -16.08
N HIS A 5 7.45 -15.49 -15.49
CA HIS A 5 7.82 -14.20 -16.08
C HIS A 5 9.34 -13.99 -16.10
N PHE A 6 10.07 -14.50 -15.11
CA PHE A 6 11.50 -14.27 -14.94
C PHE A 6 12.37 -15.21 -15.78
N CYS A 7 12.22 -16.53 -15.63
CA CYS A 7 12.99 -17.51 -16.40
C CYS A 7 12.37 -17.86 -17.75
N GLN A 8 11.13 -17.42 -18.03
CA GLN A 8 10.39 -17.68 -19.27
C GLN A 8 10.10 -19.15 -19.59
N GLU A 9 10.45 -20.07 -18.69
CA GLU A 9 10.16 -21.49 -18.82
C GLU A 9 8.71 -21.80 -18.47
N ILE A 10 8.18 -22.84 -19.11
CA ILE A 10 6.86 -23.37 -18.80
C ILE A 10 6.99 -24.34 -17.61
N THR A 11 6.37 -24.00 -16.49
CA THR A 11 6.47 -24.79 -15.27
C THR A 11 5.68 -26.10 -15.39
N PRO A 12 6.20 -27.23 -14.85
CA PRO A 12 5.51 -28.50 -14.91
C PRO A 12 4.14 -28.48 -14.19
N PRO A 13 3.26 -29.45 -14.46
CA PRO A 13 2.01 -29.58 -13.71
C PRO A 13 2.29 -29.76 -12.21
N LYS A 14 1.37 -29.28 -11.37
CA LYS A 14 1.45 -29.30 -9.89
C LYS A 14 2.52 -28.39 -9.26
N THR A 15 3.17 -27.50 -10.00
CA THR A 15 3.98 -26.44 -9.38
C THR A 15 3.11 -25.33 -8.82
N THR A 16 3.40 -24.85 -7.61
CA THR A 16 2.75 -23.67 -7.02
C THR A 16 3.12 -22.42 -7.83
N ARG A 17 2.12 -21.58 -8.07
CA ARG A 17 2.30 -20.25 -8.67
C ARG A 17 2.49 -19.24 -7.56
N HIS A 18 3.52 -18.43 -7.66
CA HIS A 18 3.73 -17.27 -6.79
C HIS A 18 3.51 -15.99 -7.60
N ASN A 19 2.93 -14.96 -6.97
CA ASN A 19 2.80 -13.64 -7.58
C ASN A 19 3.83 -12.71 -6.94
N VAL A 20 4.65 -12.07 -7.78
CA VAL A 20 5.67 -11.11 -7.35
C VAL A 20 5.26 -9.73 -7.83
N VAL A 21 5.27 -8.78 -6.91
CA VAL A 21 4.98 -7.37 -7.18
C VAL A 21 6.23 -6.71 -7.78
N ILE A 22 6.14 -6.27 -9.04
CA ILE A 22 7.23 -5.59 -9.76
C ILE A 22 7.10 -4.07 -9.68
N GLU A 23 5.87 -3.56 -9.81
CA GLU A 23 5.65 -2.12 -9.93
C GLU A 23 4.65 -1.67 -8.87
N VAL A 24 5.01 -0.58 -8.21
CA VAL A 24 4.31 -0.02 -7.08
C VAL A 24 4.25 1.49 -7.28
N ARG A 25 3.10 2.10 -7.00
CA ARG A 25 2.90 3.54 -7.13
C ARG A 25 2.39 4.13 -5.83
N GLU A 26 2.97 5.25 -5.43
CA GLU A 26 2.44 6.06 -4.33
C GLU A 26 1.15 6.76 -4.75
N LYS A 27 0.14 6.68 -3.89
CA LYS A 27 -1.15 7.33 -4.11
C LYS A 27 -1.61 8.05 -2.86
N ARG A 28 -2.03 9.29 -3.05
CA ARG A 28 -2.75 10.06 -2.04
C ARG A 28 -4.24 9.81 -2.22
N TYR A 29 -4.85 9.18 -1.22
CA TYR A 29 -6.29 9.00 -1.16
C TYR A 29 -6.94 10.27 -0.62
N ALA A 30 -7.89 10.82 -1.36
CA ALA A 30 -8.67 11.96 -0.90
C ALA A 30 -9.55 11.54 0.29
N SER A 31 -9.61 12.38 1.32
CA SER A 31 -10.56 12.20 2.41
C SER A 31 -11.98 12.38 1.89
N GLN A 32 -12.80 11.34 1.93
CA GLN A 32 -14.22 11.47 1.57
C GLN A 32 -14.98 12.10 2.73
N LYS A 33 -15.37 13.37 2.59
CA LYS A 33 -16.51 13.91 3.34
C LYS A 33 -17.78 13.39 2.66
N ARG A 34 -18.44 12.38 3.25
CA ARG A 34 -19.80 12.02 2.83
C ARG A 34 -20.72 13.17 3.21
N GLU A 35 -21.38 13.77 2.23
CA GLU A 35 -22.49 14.70 2.48
C GLU A 35 -23.64 13.91 3.10
N PHE A 36 -23.88 14.14 4.39
CA PHE A 36 -25.09 13.65 5.06
C PHE A 36 -26.30 14.29 4.38
N LYS A 37 -27.04 13.52 3.58
CA LYS A 37 -28.39 13.92 3.17
C LYS A 37 -29.28 13.94 4.41
N ARG A 38 -29.34 15.11 5.08
CA ARG A 38 -30.38 15.43 6.07
C ARG A 38 -31.72 15.45 5.35
N GLY A 39 -32.35 14.30 5.21
CA GLY A 39 -33.65 14.19 4.56
C GLY A 39 -34.26 12.83 4.73
N GLY A 40 -35.00 12.64 5.83
CA GLY A 40 -35.97 11.54 5.94
C GLY A 40 -36.15 10.97 7.34
N ARG A 41 -37.09 11.57 8.08
CA ARG A 41 -37.84 11.07 9.25
C ARG A 41 -37.48 9.69 9.87
N ARG A 42 -37.45 9.74 11.22
CA ARG A 42 -37.95 8.78 12.23
C ARG A 42 -36.96 7.73 12.78
N ASP A 43 -36.72 7.90 14.09
CA ASP A 43 -36.78 6.88 15.14
C ASP A 43 -35.96 5.59 14.96
N PHE A 44 -34.66 5.72 14.68
CA PHE A 44 -33.72 4.67 15.04
C PHE A 44 -32.55 5.29 15.81
N ARG A 45 -32.61 5.11 17.13
CA ARG A 45 -31.51 5.36 18.07
C ARG A 45 -30.22 4.74 17.53
N ASP A 46 -29.17 5.55 17.50
CA ASP A 46 -27.77 5.15 17.61
C ASP A 46 -27.32 4.05 16.64
N ARG A 47 -27.65 4.20 15.35
CA ARG A 47 -26.90 3.46 14.32
C ARG A 47 -25.62 4.21 14.05
N ASP A 48 -24.55 3.77 14.73
CA ASP A 48 -23.15 4.21 14.61
C ASP A 48 -22.92 5.23 13.49
N GLU A 49 -22.71 6.49 13.89
CA GLU A 49 -22.34 7.54 12.96
C GLU A 49 -21.10 7.08 12.19
N PRO A 50 -21.19 6.85 10.87
CA PRO A 50 -20.07 6.29 10.12
C PRO A 50 -18.90 7.27 10.20
N THR A 51 -17.81 6.87 10.85
CA THR A 51 -16.61 7.69 10.96
C THR A 51 -16.10 8.00 9.55
N PRO A 52 -15.95 9.28 9.16
CA PRO A 52 -15.50 9.62 7.83
C PRO A 52 -14.07 9.11 7.61
N ASP A 53 -13.82 8.57 6.42
CA ASP A 53 -12.50 8.10 6.02
C ASP A 53 -11.51 9.27 6.03
N ARG A 54 -10.58 9.23 7.00
CA ARG A 54 -9.43 10.12 7.03
C ARG A 54 -8.49 9.66 5.92
N GLY A 55 -8.69 10.22 4.73
CA GLY A 55 -7.81 9.99 3.59
C GLY A 55 -6.32 10.08 3.98
N GLY A 56 -5.46 9.41 3.23
CA GLY A 56 -4.06 9.25 3.62
C GLY A 56 -3.14 8.97 2.43
N GLN A 57 -1.85 8.89 2.72
CA GLN A 57 -0.86 8.39 1.78
C GLN A 57 -0.80 6.87 1.88
N GLY A 58 -0.90 6.21 0.75
CA GLY A 58 -0.74 4.77 0.66
C GLY A 58 -0.05 4.38 -0.64
N VAL A 59 0.11 3.08 -0.79
CA VAL A 59 0.93 2.48 -1.83
C VAL A 59 0.06 1.48 -2.59
N GLU A 60 -0.10 1.69 -3.89
CA GLU A 60 -0.86 0.78 -4.76
C GLU A 60 0.07 -0.13 -5.55
N ILE A 61 -0.27 -1.41 -5.58
CA ILE A 61 0.39 -2.39 -6.42
C ILE A 61 -0.13 -2.21 -7.84
N MET A 62 0.75 -1.75 -8.73
CA MET A 62 0.40 -1.50 -10.14
C MET A 62 0.52 -2.76 -10.98
N ARG A 63 1.56 -3.58 -10.72
CA ARG A 63 1.84 -4.76 -11.53
C ARG A 63 2.36 -5.92 -10.71
N GLU A 64 1.67 -7.05 -10.87
CA GLU A 64 2.07 -8.35 -10.35
C GLU A 64 2.34 -9.32 -11.51
N VAL A 65 3.33 -10.19 -11.35
CA VAL A 65 3.64 -11.23 -12.32
C VAL A 65 3.68 -12.61 -11.69
N SER A 66 3.38 -13.64 -12.48
CA SER A 66 3.52 -15.03 -12.07
C SER A 66 4.96 -15.51 -12.16
N SER A 67 5.45 -16.13 -11.09
CA SER A 67 6.78 -16.73 -11.02
C SER A 67 6.74 -18.16 -10.49
N CYS A 68 7.74 -18.94 -10.89
CA CYS A 68 8.05 -20.22 -10.25
C CYS A 68 8.57 -20.00 -8.83
N PRO A 69 8.51 -21.01 -7.93
CA PRO A 69 8.92 -20.86 -6.54
C PRO A 69 10.39 -20.42 -6.39
N THR A 70 11.28 -20.94 -7.24
CA THR A 70 12.70 -20.58 -7.22
C THR A 70 12.95 -19.11 -7.59
N CYS A 71 12.25 -18.57 -8.59
CA CYS A 71 12.33 -17.16 -8.94
C CYS A 71 11.63 -16.26 -7.92
N ALA A 72 10.57 -16.74 -7.27
CA ALA A 72 9.88 -15.97 -6.23
C ALA A 72 10.82 -15.66 -5.06
N VAL A 73 11.49 -16.69 -4.52
CA VAL A 73 12.42 -16.54 -3.37
C VAL A 73 13.51 -15.50 -3.67
N LYS A 74 14.17 -15.62 -4.83
CA LYS A 74 15.22 -14.67 -5.24
C LYS A 74 14.74 -13.22 -5.25
N GLN A 75 13.51 -12.98 -5.71
CA GLN A 75 12.95 -11.63 -5.80
C GLN A 75 12.49 -11.09 -4.45
N HIS A 76 12.02 -11.95 -3.54
CA HIS A 76 11.73 -11.55 -2.16
C HIS A 76 13.01 -11.15 -1.40
N ASP A 77 14.12 -11.86 -1.63
CA ASP A 77 15.41 -11.54 -1.00
C ASP A 77 15.96 -10.19 -1.50
N VAL A 78 15.88 -9.91 -2.80
CA VAL A 78 16.30 -8.62 -3.38
C VAL A 78 15.44 -7.47 -2.84
N LYS A 79 14.12 -7.63 -2.82
CA LYS A 79 13.21 -6.58 -2.36
C LYS A 79 13.38 -6.26 -0.87
N ARG A 80 13.75 -7.25 -0.05
CA ARG A 80 14.08 -7.03 1.36
C ARG A 80 15.28 -6.10 1.50
N PHE A 81 16.32 -6.32 0.69
CA PHE A 81 17.54 -5.52 0.72
C PHE A 81 17.32 -4.07 0.24
N GLU A 82 16.48 -3.88 -0.78
CA GLU A 82 16.08 -2.54 -1.25
C GLU A 82 15.28 -1.77 -0.19
N LEU A 83 14.36 -2.42 0.52
CA LEU A 83 13.63 -1.78 1.62
C LEU A 83 14.54 -1.44 2.81
N GLU A 84 15.58 -2.23 3.06
CA GLU A 84 16.56 -1.98 4.13
C GLU A 84 17.54 -0.86 3.77
N THR A 85 17.83 -0.66 2.48
CA THR A 85 18.76 0.38 1.99
C THR A 85 18.08 1.71 1.66
N VAL A 86 16.76 1.73 1.49
CA VAL A 86 15.96 2.94 1.20
C VAL A 86 15.24 3.47 2.45
N ALA A 87 15.67 3.10 3.66
CA ALA A 87 15.22 3.79 4.88
C ALA A 87 15.60 5.29 4.74
N PRO A 88 14.63 6.21 4.59
CA PRO A 88 14.97 7.63 4.60
C PRO A 88 15.48 7.94 6.01
N ALA A 89 16.60 8.67 6.06
CA ALA A 89 17.09 9.27 7.30
C ALA A 89 15.91 9.95 8.03
N PRO A 90 15.81 9.84 9.36
CA PRO A 90 14.92 10.70 10.11
C PRO A 90 15.45 12.13 9.94
N ASP A 91 14.81 12.89 9.05
CA ASP A 91 15.11 14.29 8.86
C ASP A 91 14.91 14.98 10.23
N ALA A 92 16.02 15.50 10.71
CA ALA A 92 16.18 16.04 12.03
C ALA A 92 15.55 17.43 12.08
N ALA A 93 14.77 17.64 13.14
CA ALA A 93 14.63 18.90 13.88
C ALA A 93 14.53 20.21 13.06
N GLU A 94 13.32 20.76 12.96
CA GLU A 94 13.15 22.21 12.87
C GLU A 94 12.86 22.83 14.25
N PRO A 95 13.49 23.97 14.58
CA PRO A 95 13.59 24.51 15.93
C PRO A 95 12.31 25.25 16.38
N GLN A 96 12.11 25.23 17.69
CA GLN A 96 11.12 26.01 18.41
C GLN A 96 11.33 27.51 18.16
N ASN A 97 10.34 28.15 17.52
CA ASN A 97 10.25 29.60 17.43
C ASN A 97 9.86 30.15 18.81
N SER A 98 10.84 30.72 19.52
CA SER A 98 10.64 31.48 20.76
C SER A 98 10.39 32.94 20.38
N GLU A 99 9.14 33.34 20.20
CA GLU A 99 8.78 34.75 20.12
C GLU A 99 8.78 35.34 21.55
N GLU A 100 9.87 36.06 21.85
CA GLU A 100 9.95 37.07 22.91
C GLU A 100 8.86 38.14 22.69
N HIS A 101 7.98 38.32 23.67
CA HIS A 101 7.16 39.52 23.78
C HIS A 101 7.69 40.36 24.94
N SER A 102 8.31 41.50 24.58
CA SER A 102 8.59 42.64 25.46
C SER A 102 7.32 43.41 25.80
#